data_AF-A0A4V1BHB3-F1
#
_entry.id   AF-A0A4V1BHB3-F1
#
_cell.length_a   1.000
_cell.length_b   1.000
_cell.length_c   1.000
_cell.angle_alpha   90.00
_cell.angle_beta   90.00
_cell.angle_gamma   90.00
#
_symmetry.space_group_name_H-M   'P 1'
#
loop_
_entity.id
_entity.type
_entity.pdbx_description
1 polymer ?
#
loop_
_entity_poly.entity_id
_entity_poly.type
_entity_poly.pdbx_seq_one_letter_code
_entity_poly.pdbx_strand_id
1 'polypeptide(L)'
;MAIDLSEDERELLRCGLSEWGGPANCTDALAVAMGFQTVADLFQEGRRLRTALIAEEPLTARDWRRTLVATEFVFASDVFGSGQDWSITTGLSDETTVKTLRRVQRKLAVALREVLFGPRPR
;
A
#
# COMPACT_ATOMS: atom_id res chain seq x y z
N MET A 1 11.90 8.40 5.23
CA MET A 1 12.15 8.67 3.81
C MET A 1 10.89 9.26 3.21
N ALA A 2 10.96 10.50 2.74
CA ALA A 2 9.86 11.13 2.03
C ALA A 2 9.90 10.72 0.55
N ILE A 3 8.76 10.31 0.00
CA ILE A 3 8.58 10.06 -1.44
C ILE A 3 7.53 11.05 -1.90
N ASP A 4 7.85 11.80 -2.94
CA ASP A 4 6.90 12.73 -3.57
C ASP A 4 5.79 11.94 -4.28
N LEU A 5 4.61 11.89 -3.66
CA LEU A 5 3.42 11.22 -4.18
C LEU A 5 2.33 12.26 -4.46
N SER A 6 1.67 12.13 -5.61
CA SER A 6 0.48 12.95 -5.88
C SER A 6 -0.66 12.59 -4.93
N GLU A 7 -1.69 13.43 -4.88
CA GLU A 7 -2.89 13.17 -4.07
C GLU A 7 -3.54 11.82 -4.44
N ASP A 8 -3.75 11.55 -5.74
CA ASP A 8 -4.29 10.26 -6.22
C ASP A 8 -3.43 9.05 -5.81
N GLU A 9 -2.10 9.21 -5.84
CA GLU A 9 -1.16 8.14 -5.47
C GLU A 9 -1.21 7.86 -3.97
N ARG A 10 -1.37 8.90 -3.15
CA ARG A 10 -1.57 8.76 -1.70
C ARG A 10 -2.92 8.16 -1.39
N GLU A 11 -3.99 8.62 -2.04
CA GLU A 11 -5.33 8.10 -1.80
C GLU A 11 -5.43 6.63 -2.18
N LEU A 12 -4.82 6.19 -3.29
CA LEU A 12 -4.72 4.78 -3.63
C LEU A 12 -4.12 3.94 -2.49
N LEU A 13 -2.99 4.36 -1.92
CA LEU A 13 -2.36 3.65 -0.81
C LEU A 13 -3.21 3.68 0.46
N ARG A 14 -3.95 4.77 0.67
CA ARG A 14 -4.83 4.96 1.82
C ARG A 14 -6.06 4.05 1.74
N CYS A 15 -6.66 3.92 0.55
CA CYS A 15 -7.69 2.93 0.23
C CYS A 15 -7.16 1.51 0.41
N GLY A 16 -5.97 1.23 -0.14
CA GLY A 16 -5.32 -0.08 -0.03
C GLY A 16 -5.12 -0.56 1.41
N LEU A 17 -4.85 0.36 2.34
CA LEU A 17 -4.76 0.04 3.77
C LEU A 17 -6.14 -0.03 4.46
N SER A 18 -7.12 0.73 3.99
CA SER A 18 -8.47 0.80 4.59
C SER A 18 -9.29 -0.45 4.31
N GLU A 19 -9.17 -1.01 3.11
CA GLU A 19 -9.99 -2.14 2.66
C GLU A 19 -9.76 -3.43 3.47
N TRP A 20 -8.61 -3.57 4.12
CA TRP A 20 -8.35 -4.68 5.04
C TRP A 20 -9.27 -4.68 6.27
N GLY A 21 -9.80 -3.52 6.66
CA GLY A 21 -10.81 -3.42 7.72
C GLY A 21 -12.26 -3.58 7.23
N GLY A 22 -12.46 -3.86 5.93
CA GLY A 22 -13.74 -3.98 5.26
C GLY A 22 -13.94 -5.38 4.66
N PRO A 23 -14.26 -5.51 3.35
CA PRO A 23 -14.63 -6.80 2.73
C PRO A 23 -13.46 -7.78 2.59
N ALA A 24 -12.22 -7.32 2.70
CA ALA A 24 -11.04 -8.17 2.57
C ALA A 24 -10.90 -9.11 3.78
N ASN A 25 -10.60 -10.38 3.50
CA ASN A 25 -10.46 -11.43 4.50
C ASN A 25 -8.98 -11.78 4.71
N CYS A 26 -8.31 -11.00 5.56
CA CYS A 26 -6.91 -11.25 5.88
C CYS A 26 -6.74 -12.42 6.86
N THR A 27 -5.68 -13.21 6.67
CA THR A 27 -5.22 -14.21 7.65
C THR A 27 -3.89 -13.76 8.24
N ASP A 28 -3.51 -14.28 9.42
CA ASP A 28 -2.21 -13.96 10.01
C ASP A 28 -1.04 -14.33 9.09
N ALA A 29 -1.14 -15.45 8.37
CA ALA A 29 -0.13 -15.86 7.39
C ALA A 29 0.04 -14.83 6.26
N LEU A 30 -1.08 -14.29 5.74
CA LEU A 30 -1.04 -13.25 4.73
C LEU A 30 -0.53 -11.92 5.29
N ALA A 31 -0.96 -11.53 6.51
CA ALA A 31 -0.45 -10.33 7.17
C ALA A 31 1.09 -10.39 7.34
N VAL A 32 1.62 -11.54 7.76
CA VAL A 32 3.06 -11.79 7.87
C VAL A 32 3.74 -11.71 6.50
N ALA A 33 3.17 -12.32 5.45
CA ALA A 33 3.70 -12.22 4.09
C ALA A 33 3.79 -10.77 3.59
N MET A 34 2.82 -9.92 3.95
CA MET A 34 2.83 -8.49 3.63
C MET A 34 3.81 -7.67 4.50
N GLY A 35 4.35 -8.25 5.57
CA GLY A 35 5.35 -7.62 6.44
C GLY A 35 4.83 -7.07 7.78
N PHE A 36 3.59 -7.39 8.13
CA PHE A 36 2.98 -7.18 9.46
C PHE A 36 3.29 -8.37 10.37
N GLN A 37 2.86 -8.33 11.62
CA GLN A 37 3.06 -9.43 12.58
C GLN A 37 1.83 -10.34 12.70
N THR A 38 0.65 -9.76 12.63
CA THR A 38 -0.67 -10.41 12.73
C THR A 38 -1.70 -9.56 11.99
N VAL A 39 -2.94 -10.05 11.88
CA VAL A 39 -4.07 -9.24 11.39
C VAL A 39 -4.33 -8.03 12.31
N ALA A 40 -4.18 -8.20 13.62
CA ALA A 40 -4.32 -7.09 14.56
C ALA A 40 -3.24 -6.01 14.35
N ASP A 41 -1.99 -6.43 14.10
CA ASP A 41 -0.89 -5.52 13.74
C ASP A 41 -1.16 -4.83 12.39
N LEU A 42 -1.67 -5.55 11.39
CA LEU A 42 -2.10 -4.96 10.12
C LEU A 42 -3.11 -3.82 10.32
N PHE A 43 -4.10 -3.99 11.20
CA PHE A 43 -5.08 -2.93 11.46
C PHE A 43 -4.51 -1.76 12.24
N GLN A 44 -3.71 -2.03 13.28
CA GLN A 44 -3.08 -0.99 14.08
C GLN A 44 -2.10 -0.16 13.24
N GLU A 45 -1.17 -0.83 12.58
CA GLU A 45 -0.17 -0.19 11.76
C GLU A 45 -0.78 0.40 10.48
N GLY A 46 -1.79 -0.24 9.90
CA GLY A 46 -2.55 0.31 8.77
C GLY A 46 -3.18 1.66 9.13
N ARG A 47 -3.78 1.80 10.32
CA ARG A 47 -4.27 3.12 10.79
C ARG A 47 -3.14 4.14 10.93
N ARG A 48 -2.01 3.76 11.57
CA ARG A 48 -0.84 4.64 11.72
C ARG A 48 -0.30 5.12 10.37
N LEU A 49 -0.15 4.21 9.42
CA LEU A 49 0.33 4.49 8.07
C LEU A 49 -0.63 5.39 7.29
N ARG A 50 -1.94 5.16 7.39
CA ARG A 50 -2.94 6.05 6.79
C ARG A 50 -2.84 7.46 7.32
N THR A 51 -2.68 7.63 8.64
CA THR A 51 -2.47 8.96 9.25
C THR A 51 -1.19 9.62 8.72
N ALA A 52 -0.09 8.89 8.66
CA ALA A 52 1.17 9.40 8.12
C ALA A 52 1.07 9.80 6.64
N LEU A 53 0.33 9.04 5.81
CA LEU A 53 0.08 9.39 4.40
C LEU A 53 -0.74 10.68 4.26
N ILE A 54 -1.73 10.91 5.13
CA ILE A 54 -2.53 12.15 5.15
C ILE A 54 -1.67 13.34 5.57
N ALA A 55 -0.85 13.16 6.60
CA ALA A 55 0.04 14.18 7.13
C ALA A 55 1.31 14.40 6.28
N GLU A 56 1.47 13.65 5.18
CA GLU A 56 2.67 13.68 4.32
C GLU A 56 3.97 13.42 5.10
N GLU A 57 3.88 12.60 6.16
CA GLU A 57 5.01 12.29 7.02
C GLU A 57 5.95 11.29 6.34
N PRO A 58 7.28 11.44 6.55
CA PRO A 58 8.24 10.47 6.05
C PRO A 58 8.02 9.08 6.66
N LEU A 59 7.92 8.06 5.81
CA LEU A 59 7.82 6.65 6.24
C LEU A 59 9.18 5.95 6.20
N THR A 60 9.32 4.86 6.98
CA THR A 60 10.49 3.99 6.88
C THR A 60 10.45 3.17 5.57
N ALA A 61 11.59 2.62 5.13
CA ALA A 61 11.62 1.73 3.97
C ALA A 61 10.71 0.50 4.15
N ARG A 62 10.64 -0.04 5.38
CA ARG A 62 9.73 -1.13 5.74
C ARG A 62 8.27 -0.71 5.61
N ASP A 63 7.94 0.50 6.07
CA ASP A 63 6.60 1.07 5.99
C ASP A 63 6.15 1.25 4.54
N TRP A 64 7.01 1.79 3.68
CA TRP A 64 6.70 1.90 2.25
C TRP A 64 6.45 0.54 1.61
N ARG A 65 7.30 -0.46 1.91
CA ARG A 65 7.15 -1.81 1.37
C ARG A 65 5.83 -2.44 1.78
N ARG A 66 5.49 -2.44 3.09
CA ARG A 66 4.27 -3.08 3.57
C ARG A 66 3.01 -2.37 3.07
N THR A 67 3.03 -1.04 2.95
CA THR A 67 1.92 -0.26 2.37
C THR A 67 1.69 -0.60 0.91
N LEU A 68 2.75 -0.69 0.10
CA LEU A 68 2.65 -1.08 -1.30
C LEU A 68 2.10 -2.49 -1.46
N VAL A 69 2.71 -3.48 -0.77
CA VAL A 69 2.31 -4.88 -0.89
C VAL A 69 0.87 -5.09 -0.41
N ALA A 70 0.46 -4.45 0.69
CA ALA A 70 -0.91 -4.51 1.17
C ALA A 70 -1.91 -3.96 0.15
N THR A 71 -1.55 -2.88 -0.55
CA THR A 71 -2.38 -2.30 -1.61
C THR A 71 -2.48 -3.23 -2.82
N GLU A 72 -1.37 -3.84 -3.22
CA GLU A 72 -1.34 -4.79 -4.35
C GLU A 72 -2.22 -6.01 -4.10
N PHE A 73 -2.12 -6.62 -2.92
CA PHE A 73 -2.91 -7.80 -2.57
C PHE A 73 -4.41 -7.48 -2.45
N VAL A 74 -4.76 -6.38 -1.79
CA VAL A 74 -6.17 -6.05 -1.58
C VAL A 74 -6.87 -5.68 -2.87
N PHE A 75 -6.17 -5.04 -3.80
CA PHE A 75 -6.71 -4.69 -5.10
C PHE A 75 -6.82 -5.91 -6.03
N ALA A 76 -5.75 -6.71 -6.13
CA ALA A 76 -5.67 -7.74 -7.17
C ALA A 76 -6.35 -9.07 -6.82
N SER A 77 -6.74 -9.30 -5.56
CA SER A 77 -7.29 -10.58 -5.11
C SER A 77 -8.77 -10.49 -4.77
N ASP A 78 -9.57 -11.35 -5.39
CA ASP A 78 -10.96 -11.59 -4.98
C ASP A 78 -11.07 -12.60 -3.83
N VAL A 79 -10.02 -13.39 -3.59
CA VAL A 79 -10.01 -14.43 -2.56
C VAL A 79 -9.71 -13.83 -1.18
N PHE A 80 -8.74 -12.93 -1.12
CA PHE A 80 -8.29 -12.32 0.13
C PHE A 80 -8.60 -10.83 0.20
N GLY A 81 -8.68 -10.16 -0.95
CA GLY A 81 -8.82 -8.73 -1.05
C GLY A 81 -10.25 -8.30 -1.35
N SER A 82 -10.35 -7.12 -1.96
CA SER A 82 -11.59 -6.44 -2.32
C SER A 82 -11.75 -6.39 -3.84
N GLY A 83 -11.13 -7.26 -4.65
CA GLY A 83 -11.05 -7.05 -6.11
C GLY A 83 -12.39 -6.73 -6.81
N GLN A 84 -13.42 -7.57 -6.67
CA GLN A 84 -14.76 -7.30 -7.21
C GLN A 84 -15.44 -6.08 -6.57
N ASP A 85 -15.18 -5.83 -5.28
CA ASP A 85 -15.81 -4.77 -4.51
C ASP A 85 -15.03 -3.44 -4.58
N TRP A 86 -13.82 -3.43 -5.16
CA TRP A 86 -12.85 -2.35 -5.05
C TRP A 86 -13.40 -1.06 -5.60
N SER A 87 -14.00 -1.12 -6.79
CA SER A 87 -14.61 0.05 -7.43
C SER A 87 -15.84 0.56 -6.66
N ILE A 88 -16.51 -0.31 -5.91
CA ILE A 88 -17.70 0.01 -5.11
C ILE A 88 -17.29 0.68 -3.80
N THR A 89 -16.29 0.13 -3.10
CA THR A 89 -15.86 0.60 -1.78
C THR A 89 -14.92 1.80 -1.84
N THR A 90 -14.10 1.89 -2.89
CA THR A 90 -13.11 2.98 -3.05
C THR A 90 -13.51 4.04 -4.06
N GLY A 91 -14.43 3.73 -4.99
CA GLY A 91 -14.76 4.58 -6.13
C GLY A 91 -13.70 4.58 -7.25
N LEU A 92 -12.60 3.83 -7.10
CA LEU A 92 -11.52 3.75 -8.07
C LEU A 92 -11.79 2.61 -9.07
N SER A 93 -11.83 2.91 -10.36
CA SER A 93 -11.90 1.86 -11.39
C SER A 93 -10.60 1.07 -11.46
N ASP A 94 -10.66 -0.17 -11.95
CA ASP A 94 -9.47 -1.01 -12.17
C ASP A 94 -8.44 -0.34 -13.08
N GLU A 95 -8.89 0.28 -14.18
CA GLU A 95 -8.00 0.95 -15.13
C GLU A 95 -7.23 2.10 -14.46
N THR A 96 -7.94 2.94 -13.71
CA THR A 96 -7.33 4.04 -12.94
C THR A 96 -6.39 3.49 -11.88
N THR A 97 -6.82 2.46 -11.16
CA THR A 97 -6.05 1.83 -10.08
C THR A 97 -4.74 1.25 -10.62
N VAL A 98 -4.78 0.48 -11.71
CA VAL A 98 -3.58 -0.08 -12.34
C VAL A 98 -2.62 1.01 -12.80
N LYS A 99 -3.13 2.06 -13.46
CA LYS A 99 -2.28 3.18 -13.93
C LYS A 99 -1.59 3.89 -12.76
N THR A 100 -2.33 4.21 -11.71
CA THR A 100 -1.82 4.88 -10.51
C THR A 100 -0.85 3.97 -9.75
N LEU A 101 -1.20 2.70 -9.53
CA LEU A 101 -0.34 1.72 -8.86
C LEU A 101 1.00 1.56 -9.57
N ARG A 102 1.02 1.53 -10.90
CA ARG A 102 2.27 1.47 -11.67
C ARG A 102 3.15 2.70 -11.49
N ARG A 103 2.57 3.90 -11.28
CA ARG A 103 3.33 5.12 -10.97
C ARG A 103 3.94 5.02 -9.57
N VAL A 104 3.14 4.63 -8.58
CA VAL A 104 3.58 4.39 -7.19
C VAL A 104 4.73 3.38 -7.16
N GLN A 105 4.56 2.21 -7.79
CA GLN A 105 5.57 1.16 -7.86
C GLN A 105 6.89 1.67 -8.42
N ARG A 106 6.88 2.48 -9.49
CA ARG A 106 8.12 3.06 -10.05
C ARG A 106 8.82 3.99 -9.06
N LYS A 107 8.06 4.88 -8.39
CA LYS A 107 8.62 5.81 -7.40
C LYS A 107 9.22 5.06 -6.21
N LEU A 108 8.50 4.08 -5.67
CA LEU A 108 8.96 3.27 -4.54
C LEU A 108 10.14 2.37 -4.93
N ALA A 109 10.16 1.80 -6.13
CA ALA A 109 11.27 0.97 -6.60
C ALA A 109 12.58 1.77 -6.69
N VAL A 110 12.52 3.03 -7.14
CA VAL A 110 13.68 3.92 -7.14
C VAL A 110 14.13 4.23 -5.71
N ALA A 111 13.22 4.71 -4.86
CA ALA A 111 13.53 5.13 -3.51
C ALA A 111 14.05 3.98 -2.62
N LEU A 112 13.42 2.80 -2.69
CA LEU A 112 13.84 1.64 -1.91
C LEU A 112 15.17 1.06 -2.42
N ARG A 113 15.44 1.13 -3.72
CA ARG A 113 16.73 0.70 -4.26
C ARG A 113 17.87 1.56 -3.72
N GLU A 114 17.70 2.88 -3.66
CA GLU A 114 18.72 3.78 -3.11
C GLU A 114 19.04 3.47 -1.65
N VAL A 115 18.01 3.15 -0.85
CA VAL A 115 18.20 2.76 0.56
C VAL A 115 18.89 1.40 0.70
N LEU A 116 18.55 0.43 -0.15
CA LEU A 116 19.05 -0.95 -0.04
C LEU A 116 20.42 -1.18 -0.69
N PHE A 117 20.73 -0.46 -1.77
CA PHE A 117 21.90 -0.73 -2.62
C PHE A 117 22.76 0.51 -2.89
N GLY A 118 22.40 1.68 -2.35
CA GLY A 118 23.07 2.94 -2.64
C GLY A 118 22.66 3.57 -3.98
N PRO A 119 23.09 4.81 -4.26
CA PRO A 119 22.76 5.53 -5.49
C PRO A 119 23.35 4.84 -6.72
N ARG A 120 22.65 4.94 -7.86
CA ARG A 120 23.13 4.37 -9.13
C ARG A 120 24.41 5.09 -9.58
N PRO A 121 25.48 4.38 -10.00
CA PRO A 121 26.59 5.03 -10.68
C PRO A 121 26.06 5.73 -11.94
N ARG A 122 26.48 6.99 -12.13
CA ARG A 122 26.11 7.83 -13.28
C ARG A 122 26.73 7.31 -14.56
#